data_AF-C0P0P8-F1
#
_entry.id   AF-C0P0P8-F1
#
_cell.length_a   1.000
_cell.length_b   1.000
_cell.length_c   1.000
_cell.angle_alpha   90.00
_cell.angle_beta   90.00
_cell.angle_gamma   90.00
#
_symmetry.space_group_name_H-M   'P 1'
#
loop_
_entity.id
_entity.type
_entity.pdbx_description
1 polymer ?
#
loop_
_entity_poly.entity_id
_entity_poly.type
_entity_poly.pdbx_seq_one_letter_code
_entity_poly.pdbx_strand_id
1 'polypeptide(L)'
;MYTLKNTLIVSSRPDEGIPGTPIPSPPKPYCNSPADNMTTQEEWEEWGSERMFRGMHDEVVLLSHQGDVKVLKCDNEIILKVGSRVRPSEEIAMRLVKEQTDIPVPEIFLAAYVGNEGRLAMSIIPGAPLTEAWDSLHDTTKKDICTETWSMIEKLRQIEKPAALQHHFLCLADGSPCTNDPIVAGICCADPPHPPLLNNDDVRARIYECYYAANGRKYGKELLSMLPHSDISVFSHVDIGPHNIMFDKESLKITGIIDWEMAGWYPDYWEYSSVMRPARWKDWQKWMDLTAPKKYDLSVSMHYYFGQPKSIGPQCLRTCCYGIHDRDIGRLAPDAYPGQEQPPQAWGGSKINTATMSPILDFVETAPLLRYLPAHHELLSSRISTMDGYSIKRVGLREMAMKGGTAVLTRKIGEEEWSPYTSPGKADSGTSFYLGVVRQEQPDAQGHHWSLFVAEEDFNILSSRTFRDIHQIAKLNEQTVQRVEYWATQEPPPRAPTQAQVRETCQSWTIRVVRRLIAEEIVEPKWEQELENLIDSPVLLGLRGH
;
A
#
# COMPACT_ATOMS: atom_id res chain seq x y z
N MET A 1 3.36 -10.70 -9.66
CA MET A 1 3.92 -9.35 -9.90
C MET A 1 5.43 -9.41 -9.63
N TYR A 2 6.27 -9.10 -10.61
CA TYR A 2 7.72 -8.98 -10.39
C TYR A 2 8.13 -7.56 -10.78
N THR A 3 8.48 -6.73 -9.80
CA THR A 3 9.15 -5.46 -10.05
C THR A 3 10.63 -5.65 -9.77
N LEU A 4 11.39 -5.67 -10.84
CA LEU A 4 12.84 -5.78 -10.88
C LEU A 4 13.57 -4.74 -10.03
N LYS A 5 14.03 -5.19 -8.86
CA LYS A 5 14.95 -4.44 -8.01
C LYS A 5 16.38 -4.86 -8.33
N ASN A 6 17.09 -4.01 -9.06
CA ASN A 6 18.53 -4.14 -9.22
C ASN A 6 19.23 -3.55 -7.98
N THR A 7 19.53 -4.42 -7.01
CA THR A 7 20.35 -4.11 -5.84
C THR A 7 21.80 -3.95 -6.30
N LEU A 8 22.41 -2.82 -5.92
CA LEU A 8 23.83 -2.53 -6.17
C LEU A 8 24.71 -3.63 -5.56
N ILE A 9 25.37 -4.43 -6.40
CA ILE A 9 26.51 -5.24 -5.97
C ILE A 9 27.71 -4.30 -5.90
N VAL A 10 27.91 -3.67 -4.74
CA VAL A 10 29.16 -2.98 -4.43
C VAL A 10 30.19 -4.08 -4.16
N SER A 11 31.20 -4.20 -5.03
CA SER A 11 32.32 -5.11 -4.84
C SER A 11 33.10 -4.66 -3.59
N SER A 12 32.79 -5.24 -2.44
CA SER A 12 33.61 -5.12 -1.24
C SER A 12 34.89 -5.94 -1.45
N ARG A 13 36.02 -5.30 -1.12
CA ARG A 13 37.33 -5.95 -1.00
C ARG A 13 37.22 -7.14 -0.04
N PRO A 14 38.07 -8.17 -0.20
CA PRO A 14 38.00 -9.37 0.62
C PRO A 14 38.45 -9.02 2.04
N ASP A 15 37.49 -8.83 2.94
CA ASP A 15 37.75 -8.74 4.38
C ASP A 15 37.32 -10.03 5.07
N GLU A 16 38.18 -10.43 5.99
CA GLU A 16 38.23 -11.71 6.68
C GLU A 16 36.96 -12.01 7.49
N GLY A 17 36.60 -13.30 7.53
CA GLY A 17 35.29 -13.79 7.90
C GLY A 17 34.80 -13.37 9.29
N ILE A 18 33.68 -12.68 9.32
CA ILE A 18 32.80 -12.55 10.49
C ILE A 18 31.62 -13.52 10.28
N PRO A 19 31.23 -14.33 11.27
CA PRO A 19 30.23 -15.40 11.10
C PRO A 19 28.88 -14.85 10.66
N GLY A 20 28.32 -15.43 9.60
CA GLY A 20 27.08 -14.99 8.97
C GLY A 20 25.90 -14.99 9.94
N THR A 21 25.21 -13.85 10.02
CA THR A 21 23.90 -13.72 10.65
C THR A 21 22.89 -14.66 9.96
N PRO A 22 22.11 -15.46 10.70
CA PRO A 22 21.12 -16.35 10.11
C PRO A 22 20.05 -15.59 9.34
N ILE A 23 19.76 -16.05 8.12
CA ILE A 23 18.60 -15.60 7.34
C ILE A 23 17.34 -15.94 8.17
N PRO A 24 16.48 -14.97 8.51
CA PRO A 24 15.27 -15.24 9.28
C PRO A 24 14.42 -16.29 8.58
N SER A 25 13.95 -17.28 9.34
CA SER A 25 13.00 -18.27 8.83
C SER A 25 11.73 -17.56 8.34
N PRO A 26 11.11 -18.02 7.24
CA PRO A 26 9.86 -17.43 6.75
C PRO A 26 8.78 -17.46 7.84
N PRO A 27 7.93 -16.43 7.93
CA PRO A 27 6.86 -16.38 8.92
C PRO A 27 5.97 -17.62 8.79
N LYS A 28 5.64 -18.25 9.93
CA LYS A 28 4.74 -19.42 9.95
C LYS A 28 3.37 -19.02 9.39
N PRO A 29 2.71 -19.90 8.62
CA PRO A 29 1.34 -19.68 8.19
C PRO A 29 0.42 -19.45 9.40
N TYR A 30 -0.46 -18.46 9.29
CA TYR A 30 -1.52 -18.19 10.29
C TYR A 30 -2.88 -18.25 9.63
N CYS A 31 -3.87 -18.82 10.31
CA CYS A 31 -5.28 -18.76 9.93
C CYS A 31 -6.15 -18.63 11.19
N ASN A 32 -7.19 -17.79 11.12
CA ASN A 32 -8.16 -17.60 12.20
C ASN A 32 -9.24 -18.70 12.26
N SER A 33 -9.26 -19.63 11.30
CA SER A 33 -10.07 -20.86 11.32
C SER A 33 -9.21 -22.03 11.80
N PRO A 34 -9.76 -23.07 12.45
CA PRO A 34 -8.96 -24.18 12.97
C PRO A 34 -8.17 -24.85 11.83
N ALA A 35 -6.90 -24.49 11.74
CA ALA A 35 -5.94 -25.05 10.80
C ALA A 35 -5.32 -26.34 11.33
N ASP A 36 -5.78 -26.84 12.49
CA ASP A 36 -5.18 -27.94 13.24
C ASP A 36 -5.02 -29.25 12.45
N ASN A 37 -5.75 -29.41 11.33
CA ASN A 37 -5.67 -30.60 10.47
C ASN A 37 -4.84 -30.39 9.18
N MET A 38 -4.29 -29.20 8.95
CA MET A 38 -3.51 -28.89 7.75
C MET A 38 -2.02 -29.11 8.02
N THR A 39 -1.46 -30.13 7.40
CA THR A 39 -0.10 -30.63 7.67
C THR A 39 0.85 -30.42 6.50
N THR A 40 0.33 -30.20 5.29
CA THR A 40 1.11 -30.03 4.07
C THR A 40 1.12 -28.58 3.59
N GLN A 41 2.20 -28.19 2.93
CA GLN A 41 2.31 -26.86 2.32
C GLN A 41 1.21 -26.60 1.28
N GLU A 42 0.84 -27.62 0.51
CA GLU A 42 -0.20 -27.53 -0.53
C GLU A 42 -1.58 -27.19 0.05
N GLU A 43 -1.93 -27.76 1.21
CA GLU A 43 -3.17 -27.42 1.91
C GLU A 43 -3.18 -25.95 2.32
N TRP A 44 -2.09 -25.44 2.87
CA TRP A 44 -1.93 -24.04 3.24
C TRP A 44 -1.99 -23.11 2.03
N GLU A 45 -1.34 -23.49 0.93
CA GLU A 45 -1.39 -22.75 -0.32
C GLU A 45 -2.80 -22.67 -0.90
N GLU A 46 -3.62 -23.71 -0.73
CA GLU A 46 -5.02 -23.71 -1.20
C GLU A 46 -5.95 -22.91 -0.30
N TRP A 47 -5.83 -23.03 1.01
CA TRP A 47 -6.83 -22.53 1.94
C TRP A 47 -7.00 -21.01 1.94
N GLY A 48 -8.19 -20.56 1.58
CA GLY A 48 -8.51 -19.13 1.44
C GLY A 48 -7.91 -18.47 0.20
N SER A 49 -7.27 -19.23 -0.68
CA SER A 49 -6.71 -18.71 -1.93
C SER A 49 -7.81 -18.35 -2.93
N GLU A 50 -7.49 -17.50 -3.90
CA GLU A 50 -8.39 -17.25 -5.02
C GLU A 50 -8.78 -18.53 -5.76
N ARG A 51 -7.86 -19.49 -5.90
CA ARG A 51 -8.14 -20.79 -6.52
C ARG A 51 -9.24 -21.52 -5.77
N MET A 52 -9.15 -21.55 -4.44
CA MET A 52 -10.18 -22.17 -3.60
C MET A 52 -11.55 -21.50 -3.81
N PHE A 53 -11.61 -20.17 -3.77
CA PHE A 53 -12.87 -19.44 -3.95
C PHE A 53 -13.46 -19.62 -5.37
N ARG A 54 -12.63 -19.66 -6.41
CA ARG A 54 -13.06 -19.97 -7.78
C ARG A 54 -13.57 -21.41 -7.95
N GLY A 55 -13.15 -22.34 -7.10
CA GLY A 55 -13.71 -23.70 -7.06
C GLY A 55 -15.00 -23.82 -6.26
N MET A 56 -15.27 -22.89 -5.35
CA MET A 56 -16.45 -22.90 -4.50
C MET A 56 -17.63 -22.12 -5.07
N HIS A 57 -17.36 -21.09 -5.87
CA HIS A 57 -18.34 -20.12 -6.32
C HIS A 57 -18.51 -20.17 -7.83
N ASP A 58 -19.76 -20.05 -8.29
CA ASP A 58 -20.11 -20.12 -9.72
C ASP A 58 -19.71 -18.83 -10.44
N GLU A 59 -19.88 -17.69 -9.78
CA GLU A 59 -19.53 -16.37 -10.29
C GLU A 59 -18.48 -15.71 -9.39
N VAL A 60 -17.28 -15.47 -9.94
CA VAL A 60 -16.20 -14.74 -9.27
C VAL A 60 -15.77 -13.55 -10.12
N VAL A 61 -16.20 -12.36 -9.72
CA VAL A 61 -15.95 -11.09 -10.41
C VAL A 61 -14.83 -10.32 -9.74
N LEU A 62 -13.83 -9.90 -10.52
CA LEU A 62 -12.80 -8.96 -10.05
C LEU A 62 -13.39 -7.55 -9.93
N LEU A 63 -13.54 -7.04 -8.72
CA LEU A 63 -14.02 -5.68 -8.45
C LEU A 63 -12.89 -4.65 -8.55
N SER A 64 -11.71 -4.99 -8.05
CA SER A 64 -10.55 -4.11 -8.12
C SER A 64 -9.24 -4.90 -8.08
N HIS A 65 -8.22 -4.31 -8.70
CA HIS A 65 -6.85 -4.81 -8.70
C HIS A 65 -5.92 -3.61 -8.54
N GLN A 66 -5.30 -3.49 -7.38
CA GLN A 66 -4.43 -2.36 -7.03
C GLN A 66 -3.07 -2.84 -6.52
N GLY A 67 -2.04 -2.71 -7.34
CA GLY A 67 -0.77 -3.39 -7.07
C GLY A 67 -1.01 -4.88 -6.87
N ASP A 68 -0.38 -5.48 -5.86
CA ASP A 68 -0.51 -6.91 -5.56
C ASP A 68 -1.82 -7.34 -4.90
N VAL A 69 -2.82 -6.46 -4.78
CA VAL A 69 -4.08 -6.76 -4.09
C VAL A 69 -5.22 -6.86 -5.08
N LYS A 70 -5.93 -7.99 -5.05
CA LYS A 70 -7.18 -8.25 -5.76
C LYS A 70 -8.35 -8.26 -4.78
N VAL A 71 -9.45 -7.65 -5.19
CA VAL A 71 -10.74 -7.71 -4.49
C VAL A 71 -11.75 -8.40 -5.42
N LEU A 72 -12.25 -9.54 -5.00
CA LEU A 72 -13.12 -10.42 -5.78
C LEU A 72 -14.48 -10.54 -5.09
N LYS A 73 -15.56 -10.43 -5.86
CA LYS A 73 -16.93 -10.72 -5.40
C LYS A 73 -17.31 -12.13 -5.83
N CYS A 74 -17.69 -12.96 -4.88
CA CYS A 74 -18.00 -14.38 -5.09
C CYS A 74 -19.49 -14.62 -4.83
N ASP A 75 -20.26 -15.02 -5.86
CA ASP A 75 -21.72 -15.29 -5.87
C ASP A 75 -22.63 -14.20 -5.25
N ASN A 76 -22.14 -12.96 -5.12
CA ASN A 76 -22.78 -11.94 -4.28
C ASN A 76 -22.97 -12.35 -2.80
N GLU A 77 -22.15 -13.29 -2.32
CA GLU A 77 -22.15 -13.78 -0.94
C GLU A 77 -20.96 -13.24 -0.14
N ILE A 78 -19.78 -13.18 -0.77
CA ILE A 78 -18.50 -12.91 -0.10
C ILE A 78 -17.64 -11.96 -0.93
N ILE A 79 -16.89 -11.10 -0.24
CA ILE A 79 -15.71 -10.41 -0.78
C ILE A 79 -14.46 -11.16 -0.37
N LEU A 80 -13.61 -11.53 -1.32
CA LEU A 80 -12.24 -12.00 -1.08
C LEU A 80 -11.26 -10.89 -1.44
N LYS A 81 -10.52 -10.40 -0.45
CA LYS A 81 -9.35 -9.53 -0.62
C LYS A 81 -8.09 -10.39 -0.47
N VAL A 82 -7.28 -10.49 -1.51
CA VAL A 82 -6.08 -11.35 -1.55
C VAL A 82 -4.89 -10.59 -2.12
N GLY A 83 -3.71 -10.76 -1.54
CA GLY A 83 -2.51 -10.10 -2.05
C GLY A 83 -1.39 -9.89 -1.04
N SER A 84 -0.23 -9.42 -1.52
CA SER A 84 0.96 -9.24 -0.68
C SER A 84 0.88 -8.08 0.32
N ARG A 85 -0.06 -7.15 0.11
CA ARG A 85 -0.34 -6.02 1.02
C ARG A 85 -1.49 -6.29 1.98
N VAL A 86 -2.20 -7.41 1.83
CA VAL A 86 -3.25 -7.79 2.78
C VAL A 86 -2.57 -8.28 4.05
N ARG A 87 -2.72 -7.55 5.16
CA ARG A 87 -1.94 -7.78 6.40
C ARG A 87 -2.83 -8.08 7.61
N PRO A 88 -2.27 -8.70 8.67
CA PRO A 88 -2.97 -8.90 9.94
C PRO A 88 -3.55 -7.62 10.55
N SER A 89 -2.91 -6.47 10.31
CA SER A 89 -3.41 -5.16 10.73
C SER A 89 -4.83 -4.88 10.26
N GLU A 90 -5.18 -5.20 9.01
CA GLU A 90 -6.52 -4.95 8.45
C GLU A 90 -7.58 -5.84 9.13
N GLU A 91 -7.26 -7.10 9.40
CA GLU A 91 -8.14 -7.99 10.18
C GLU A 91 -8.36 -7.46 11.59
N ILE A 92 -7.28 -7.12 12.28
CA ILE A 92 -7.33 -6.65 13.68
C ILE A 92 -8.13 -5.35 13.77
N ALA A 93 -7.96 -4.44 12.81
CA ALA A 93 -8.72 -3.20 12.75
C ALA A 93 -10.23 -3.45 12.68
N MET A 94 -10.69 -4.25 11.72
CA MET A 94 -12.12 -4.54 11.57
C MET A 94 -12.69 -5.25 12.80
N ARG A 95 -11.93 -6.17 13.42
CA ARG A 95 -12.35 -6.85 14.65
C ARG A 95 -12.51 -5.87 15.82
N LEU A 96 -11.53 -5.00 16.05
CA LEU A 96 -11.58 -3.99 17.11
C LEU A 96 -12.79 -3.06 16.95
N VAL A 97 -13.04 -2.60 15.72
CA VAL A 97 -14.16 -1.70 15.41
C VAL A 97 -15.50 -2.40 15.64
N LYS A 98 -15.66 -3.65 15.16
CA LYS A 98 -16.87 -4.44 15.36
C LYS A 98 -17.14 -4.75 16.84
N GLU A 99 -16.09 -4.95 17.64
CA GLU A 99 -16.21 -5.30 19.05
C GLU A 99 -16.59 -4.09 19.92
N GLN A 100 -16.03 -2.92 19.64
CA GLN A 100 -16.14 -1.76 20.52
C GLN A 100 -17.10 -0.66 20.02
N THR A 101 -17.62 -0.80 18.79
CA THR A 101 -18.52 0.18 18.20
C THR A 101 -19.70 -0.49 17.48
N ASP A 102 -20.69 0.32 17.10
CA ASP A 102 -21.80 -0.04 16.21
C ASP A 102 -21.54 0.38 14.75
N ILE A 103 -20.31 0.74 14.40
CA ILE A 103 -19.96 1.13 13.03
C ILE A 103 -20.08 -0.12 12.13
N PRO A 104 -20.84 -0.05 11.03
CA PRO A 104 -20.95 -1.18 10.14
C PRO A 104 -19.62 -1.39 9.38
N VAL A 105 -19.01 -2.55 9.62
CA VAL A 105 -17.77 -3.01 8.96
C VAL A 105 -17.98 -4.42 8.41
N PRO A 106 -17.20 -4.85 7.39
CA PRO A 106 -17.28 -6.21 6.89
C PRO A 106 -17.04 -7.23 8.01
N GLU A 107 -17.91 -8.24 8.08
CA GLU A 107 -17.69 -9.39 8.94
C GLU A 107 -16.65 -10.31 8.32
N ILE A 108 -15.55 -10.54 9.02
CA ILE A 108 -14.50 -11.46 8.59
C ILE A 108 -14.96 -12.90 8.80
N PHE A 109 -15.09 -13.65 7.72
CA PHE A 109 -15.36 -15.09 7.74
C PHE A 109 -14.08 -15.93 7.79
N LEU A 110 -13.04 -15.45 7.12
CA LEU A 110 -11.74 -16.14 7.04
C LEU A 110 -10.63 -15.11 6.90
N ALA A 111 -9.55 -15.33 7.64
CA ALA A 111 -8.27 -14.69 7.43
C ALA A 111 -7.17 -15.75 7.38
N ALA A 112 -6.29 -15.66 6.39
CA ALA A 112 -5.13 -16.53 6.27
C ALA A 112 -3.94 -15.73 5.73
N TYR A 113 -2.75 -16.03 6.24
CA TYR A 113 -1.51 -15.36 5.85
C TYR A 113 -0.47 -16.44 5.58
N VAL A 114 -0.14 -16.64 4.31
CA VAL A 114 0.70 -17.75 3.83
C VAL A 114 1.86 -17.17 3.02
N GLY A 115 3.08 -17.33 3.54
CA GLY A 115 4.26 -16.69 2.96
C GLY A 115 4.11 -15.16 2.99
N ASN A 116 4.12 -14.54 1.80
CA ASN A 116 3.93 -13.09 1.66
C ASN A 116 2.49 -12.71 1.31
N GLU A 117 1.58 -13.66 1.12
CA GLU A 117 0.19 -13.40 0.70
C GLU A 117 -0.74 -13.39 1.91
N GLY A 118 -1.51 -12.31 2.07
CA GLY A 118 -2.66 -12.29 2.95
C GLY A 118 -3.97 -12.51 2.20
N ARG A 119 -4.93 -13.11 2.89
CA ARG A 119 -6.25 -13.51 2.39
C ARG A 119 -7.28 -13.11 3.43
N LEU A 120 -8.25 -12.28 3.03
CA LEU A 120 -9.38 -11.88 3.86
C LEU A 120 -10.68 -12.14 3.10
N ALA A 121 -11.47 -13.09 3.58
CA ALA A 121 -12.83 -13.31 3.10
C ALA A 121 -13.80 -12.69 4.10
N MET A 122 -14.68 -11.83 3.61
CA MET A 122 -15.56 -11.01 4.44
C MET A 122 -16.95 -10.82 3.82
N SER A 123 -17.92 -10.38 4.62
CA SER A 123 -19.27 -10.08 4.16
C SER A 123 -19.29 -8.92 3.16
N ILE A 124 -20.22 -8.96 2.22
CA ILE A 124 -20.53 -7.79 1.38
C ILE A 124 -21.32 -6.78 2.21
N ILE A 125 -20.86 -5.54 2.23
CA ILE A 125 -21.62 -4.42 2.77
C ILE A 125 -22.67 -3.99 1.72
N PRO A 126 -23.96 -3.84 2.09
CA PRO A 126 -25.02 -3.46 1.16
C PRO A 126 -24.77 -2.10 0.49
N GLY A 127 -25.40 -1.88 -0.67
CA GLY A 127 -25.30 -0.61 -1.40
C GLY A 127 -24.09 -0.53 -2.33
N ALA A 128 -23.72 0.69 -2.69
CA ALA A 128 -22.61 0.99 -3.59
C ALA A 128 -21.66 2.03 -2.96
N PRO A 129 -20.41 2.15 -3.41
CA PRO A 129 -19.53 3.21 -2.95
C PRO A 129 -20.16 4.59 -3.14
N LEU A 130 -20.06 5.45 -2.13
CA LEU A 130 -20.67 6.79 -2.11
C LEU A 130 -20.23 7.65 -3.31
N THR A 131 -19.06 7.37 -3.89
CA THR A 131 -18.61 7.99 -5.16
C THR A 131 -19.64 7.90 -6.28
N GLU A 132 -20.46 6.86 -6.33
CA GLU A 132 -21.48 6.67 -7.39
C GLU A 132 -22.74 7.51 -7.20
N ALA A 133 -22.92 8.10 -6.02
CA ALA A 133 -24.09 8.92 -5.69
C ALA A 133 -23.71 10.39 -5.47
N TRP A 134 -22.50 10.64 -4.92
CA TRP A 134 -22.10 11.90 -4.30
C TRP A 134 -22.47 13.15 -5.10
N ASP A 135 -22.11 13.20 -6.38
CA ASP A 135 -22.30 14.40 -7.21
C ASP A 135 -23.78 14.71 -7.48
N SER A 136 -24.66 13.72 -7.39
CA SER A 136 -26.10 13.88 -7.58
C SER A 136 -26.87 14.20 -6.29
N LEU A 137 -26.24 14.07 -5.12
CA LEU A 137 -26.89 14.30 -3.84
C LEU A 137 -27.13 15.79 -3.58
N HIS A 138 -28.25 16.11 -2.95
CA HIS A 138 -28.54 17.44 -2.45
C HIS A 138 -27.57 17.84 -1.32
N ASP A 139 -27.28 19.12 -1.23
CA ASP A 139 -26.40 19.70 -0.20
C ASP A 139 -26.83 19.35 1.23
N THR A 140 -28.14 19.25 1.50
CA THR A 140 -28.65 18.81 2.80
C THR A 140 -28.24 17.37 3.11
N THR A 141 -28.37 16.47 2.14
CA THR A 141 -27.97 15.05 2.29
C THR A 141 -26.45 14.92 2.41
N LYS A 142 -25.68 15.68 1.65
CA LYS A 142 -24.20 15.71 1.78
C LYS A 142 -23.77 16.14 3.18
N LYS A 143 -24.41 17.18 3.72
CA LYS A 143 -24.18 17.65 5.10
C LYS A 143 -24.50 16.56 6.12
N ASP A 144 -25.63 15.89 5.98
CA ASP A 144 -26.05 14.83 6.90
C ASP A 144 -25.07 13.65 6.87
N ILE A 145 -24.67 13.19 5.69
CA ILE A 145 -23.67 12.12 5.50
C ILE A 145 -22.33 12.51 6.14
N CYS A 146 -21.83 13.72 5.91
CA CYS A 146 -20.57 14.16 6.51
C CYS A 146 -20.68 14.30 8.04
N THR A 147 -21.85 14.70 8.56
CA THR A 147 -22.09 14.76 10.01
C THR A 147 -22.11 13.36 10.62
N GLU A 148 -22.77 12.41 9.96
CA GLU A 148 -22.78 11.00 10.35
C GLU A 148 -21.37 10.39 10.30
N THR A 149 -20.59 10.71 9.26
CA THR A 149 -19.20 10.29 9.12
C THR A 149 -18.34 10.79 10.30
N TRP A 150 -18.50 12.05 10.73
CA TRP A 150 -17.81 12.56 11.91
C TRP A 150 -18.25 11.87 13.21
N SER A 151 -19.52 11.50 13.33
CA SER A 151 -20.01 10.71 14.46
C SER A 151 -19.34 9.33 14.51
N MET A 152 -19.17 8.67 13.37
CA MET A 152 -18.42 7.42 13.27
C MET A 152 -16.94 7.61 13.64
N ILE A 153 -16.28 8.66 13.14
CA ILE A 153 -14.90 8.99 13.52
C ILE A 153 -14.77 9.21 15.03
N GLU A 154 -15.73 9.89 15.66
CA GLU A 154 -15.69 10.08 17.10
C GLU A 154 -15.82 8.76 17.86
N LYS A 155 -16.68 7.83 17.40
CA LYS A 155 -16.75 6.48 17.96
C LYS A 155 -15.43 5.71 17.81
N LEU A 156 -14.75 5.84 16.66
CA LEU A 156 -13.41 5.25 16.48
C LEU A 156 -12.42 5.78 17.51
N ARG A 157 -12.45 7.08 17.79
CA ARG A 157 -11.54 7.70 18.77
C ARG A 157 -11.74 7.20 20.20
N GLN A 158 -12.91 6.66 20.51
CA GLN A 158 -13.23 6.08 21.82
C GLN A 158 -12.83 4.60 21.95
N ILE A 159 -12.35 3.95 20.88
CA ILE A 159 -11.86 2.57 20.95
C ILE A 159 -10.66 2.54 21.91
N GLU A 160 -10.74 1.67 22.92
CA GLU A 160 -9.71 1.53 23.92
C GLU A 160 -8.45 0.94 23.29
N LYS A 161 -7.33 1.62 23.52
CA LYS A 161 -6.03 1.15 23.08
C LYS A 161 -5.62 -0.10 23.87
N PRO A 162 -5.34 -1.22 23.20
CA PRO A 162 -4.94 -2.40 23.91
C PRO A 162 -3.66 -2.19 24.73
N ALA A 163 -3.58 -2.82 25.91
CA ALA A 163 -2.49 -2.66 26.87
C ALA A 163 -1.09 -2.87 26.25
N ALA A 164 -0.93 -3.84 25.35
CA ALA A 164 0.34 -4.13 24.68
C ALA A 164 0.82 -3.00 23.76
N LEU A 165 -0.09 -2.14 23.27
CA LEU A 165 0.22 -1.04 22.36
C LEU A 165 0.27 0.32 23.04
N GLN A 166 0.07 0.39 24.36
CA GLN A 166 0.03 1.67 25.11
C GLN A 166 1.27 2.54 24.93
N HIS A 167 2.43 1.92 24.72
CA HIS A 167 3.70 2.63 24.50
C HIS A 167 3.88 3.13 23.06
N HIS A 168 3.11 2.64 22.10
CA HIS A 168 3.13 3.16 20.73
C HIS A 168 2.26 4.41 20.65
N PHE A 169 2.74 5.46 20.00
CA PHE A 169 1.95 6.66 19.74
C PHE A 169 1.35 6.65 18.33
N LEU A 170 2.13 6.24 17.32
CA LEU A 170 1.66 6.02 15.95
C LEU A 170 2.06 4.63 15.45
N CYS A 171 1.06 3.79 15.14
CA CYS A 171 1.25 2.44 14.59
C CYS A 171 -0.05 1.93 13.93
N LEU A 172 0.02 0.87 13.13
CA LEU A 172 -1.16 0.16 12.62
C LEU A 172 -1.87 -0.61 13.75
N ALA A 173 -3.05 -1.16 13.47
CA ALA A 173 -3.88 -1.83 14.47
C ALA A 173 -3.20 -3.03 15.17
N ASP A 174 -2.23 -3.67 14.52
CA ASP A 174 -1.42 -4.76 15.06
C ASP A 174 -0.12 -4.31 15.78
N GLY A 175 0.10 -2.99 15.87
CA GLY A 175 1.31 -2.39 16.43
C GLY A 175 2.46 -2.24 15.42
N SER A 176 2.32 -2.76 14.19
CA SER A 176 3.36 -2.60 13.18
C SER A 176 3.51 -1.15 12.72
N PRO A 177 4.70 -0.75 12.23
CA PRO A 177 4.89 0.59 11.68
C PRO A 177 3.95 0.85 10.51
N CYS A 178 3.39 2.06 10.43
CA CYS A 178 2.66 2.49 9.25
C CYS A 178 3.63 2.56 8.07
N THR A 179 3.36 1.82 7.00
CA THR A 179 4.25 1.69 5.83
C THR A 179 3.71 2.37 4.58
N ASN A 180 2.44 2.79 4.58
CA ASN A 180 1.76 3.34 3.41
C ASN A 180 1.34 4.80 3.58
N ASP A 181 1.46 5.40 4.78
CA ASP A 181 1.15 6.82 4.96
C ASP A 181 2.30 7.69 4.40
N PRO A 182 2.06 8.53 3.38
CA PRO A 182 3.10 9.35 2.77
C PRO A 182 3.83 10.29 3.74
N ILE A 183 3.18 10.70 4.84
CA ILE A 183 3.73 11.64 5.82
C ILE A 183 4.81 10.99 6.69
N VAL A 184 4.63 9.74 7.11
CA VAL A 184 5.55 9.04 8.02
C VAL A 184 6.31 7.88 7.37
N ALA A 185 5.83 7.39 6.24
CA ALA A 185 6.36 6.24 5.53
C ALA A 185 6.78 6.56 4.08
N GLY A 186 6.79 7.84 3.69
CA GLY A 186 6.91 8.33 2.31
C GLY A 186 7.99 7.66 1.44
N ILE A 187 7.99 7.95 0.13
CA ILE A 187 8.79 7.26 -0.91
C ILE A 187 10.28 7.07 -0.55
N CYS A 188 10.85 7.97 0.26
CA CYS A 188 12.26 7.96 0.65
C CYS A 188 12.57 7.09 1.87
N CYS A 189 11.57 6.63 2.61
CA CYS A 189 11.70 5.75 3.76
C CYS A 189 11.77 4.27 3.33
N ALA A 190 12.34 4.00 2.15
CA ALA A 190 12.38 2.69 1.50
C ALA A 190 13.18 1.62 2.25
N ASP A 191 13.91 1.98 3.31
CA ASP A 191 14.64 1.04 4.16
C ASP A 191 14.02 0.95 5.57
N PRO A 192 12.98 0.12 5.77
CA PRO A 192 12.57 -0.36 7.09
C PRO A 192 13.63 -1.34 7.67
N PRO A 193 13.64 -1.54 9.00
CA PRO A 193 12.67 -1.03 9.96
C PRO A 193 12.98 0.40 10.42
N HIS A 194 11.94 1.23 10.41
CA HIS A 194 11.97 2.52 11.09
C HIS A 194 11.76 2.31 12.59
N PRO A 195 12.42 3.08 13.46
CA PRO A 195 12.12 3.04 14.88
C PRO A 195 10.63 3.30 15.12
N PRO A 196 10.01 2.61 16.09
CA PRO A 196 8.61 2.84 16.45
C PRO A 196 8.42 4.30 16.88
N LEU A 197 7.26 4.86 16.56
CA LEU A 197 6.91 6.23 16.94
C LEU A 197 6.18 6.18 18.28
N LEU A 198 6.90 6.50 19.37
CA LEU A 198 6.46 6.28 20.75
C LEU A 198 5.86 7.53 21.40
N ASN A 199 6.09 8.69 20.79
CA ASN A 199 5.54 9.97 21.23
C ASN A 199 5.40 10.95 20.06
N ASN A 200 4.83 12.11 20.32
CA ASN A 200 4.61 13.16 19.33
C ASN A 200 5.90 13.74 18.75
N ASP A 201 6.99 13.83 19.53
CA ASP A 201 8.27 14.32 19.04
C ASP A 201 8.88 13.36 18.02
N ASP A 202 8.77 12.05 18.24
CA ASP A 202 9.19 11.02 17.27
C ASP A 202 8.42 11.17 15.95
N VAL A 203 7.09 11.37 16.03
CA VAL A 203 6.24 11.59 14.86
C VAL A 203 6.71 12.84 14.12
N ARG A 204 6.89 13.97 14.81
CA ARG A 204 7.30 15.25 14.19
C ARG A 204 8.69 15.17 13.58
N ALA A 205 9.63 14.49 14.22
CA ALA A 205 10.95 14.21 13.68
C ALA A 205 10.84 13.36 12.40
N ARG A 206 9.99 12.33 12.41
CA ARG A 206 9.75 11.50 11.24
C ARG A 206 9.14 12.29 10.08
N ILE A 207 8.13 13.12 10.34
CA ILE A 207 7.55 14.01 9.31
C ILE A 207 8.62 14.91 8.71
N TYR A 208 9.48 15.47 9.57
CA TYR A 208 10.58 16.33 9.16
C TYR A 208 11.54 15.60 8.22
N GLU A 209 11.96 14.38 8.57
CA GLU A 209 12.84 13.55 7.74
C GLU A 209 12.20 13.24 6.39
N CYS A 210 10.95 12.77 6.37
CA CYS A 210 10.23 12.48 5.13
C CYS A 210 10.06 13.74 4.28
N TYR A 211 9.78 14.89 4.90
CA TYR A 211 9.65 16.17 4.20
C TYR A 211 10.97 16.57 3.56
N TYR A 212 12.04 16.56 4.35
CA TYR A 212 13.37 16.93 3.90
C TYR A 212 13.83 16.06 2.73
N ALA A 213 13.58 14.76 2.80
CA ALA A 213 13.93 13.83 1.74
C ALA A 213 13.15 14.10 0.44
N ALA A 214 11.87 14.46 0.53
CA ALA A 214 11.02 14.73 -0.63
C ALA A 214 11.15 16.17 -1.18
N ASN A 215 11.50 17.16 -0.35
CA ASN A 215 11.36 18.60 -0.66
C ASN A 215 12.63 19.44 -0.41
N GLY A 216 13.68 18.86 0.17
CA GLY A 216 14.85 19.61 0.62
C GLY A 216 14.56 20.61 1.75
N ARG A 217 15.35 21.69 1.82
CA ARG A 217 15.40 22.63 2.96
C ARG A 217 14.44 23.82 2.88
N LYS A 218 13.39 23.78 2.06
CA LYS A 218 12.53 24.95 1.79
C LYS A 218 12.01 25.66 3.04
N TYR A 219 11.66 24.92 4.11
CA TYR A 219 11.22 25.48 5.40
C TYR A 219 12.23 25.29 6.55
N GLY A 220 13.41 24.74 6.29
CA GLY A 220 14.50 24.63 7.27
C GLY A 220 14.05 24.12 8.64
N LYS A 221 14.26 24.90 9.70
CA LYS A 221 13.83 24.59 11.08
C LYS A 221 12.40 25.02 11.40
N GLU A 222 11.82 25.90 10.59
CA GLU A 222 10.48 26.46 10.80
C GLU A 222 9.39 25.40 10.63
N LEU A 223 9.66 24.36 9.83
CA LEU A 223 8.75 23.23 9.63
C LEU A 223 8.29 22.60 10.95
N LEU A 224 9.19 22.40 11.92
CA LEU A 224 8.81 21.78 13.19
C LEU A 224 7.82 22.66 13.96
N SER A 225 8.08 23.97 14.11
CA SER A 225 7.16 24.90 14.80
C SER A 225 5.77 25.00 14.15
N MET A 226 5.67 24.52 12.92
CA MET A 226 4.54 24.59 12.02
C MET A 226 3.69 23.32 12.02
N LEU A 227 4.26 22.18 12.44
CA LEU A 227 3.52 20.92 12.52
C LEU A 227 2.53 20.93 13.69
N PRO A 228 1.36 20.29 13.57
CA PRO A 228 0.45 20.08 14.68
C PRO A 228 1.14 19.33 15.85
N HIS A 229 0.60 19.54 17.05
CA HIS A 229 1.03 18.85 18.27
C HIS A 229 -0.19 18.19 18.92
N SER A 230 -0.04 16.96 19.35
CA SER A 230 -1.00 16.29 20.22
C SER A 230 -0.27 15.24 21.04
N ASP A 231 -0.67 15.06 22.30
CA ASP A 231 -0.16 13.97 23.15
C ASP A 231 -1.19 12.83 23.25
N ILE A 232 -2.25 12.88 22.44
CA ILE A 232 -3.35 11.92 22.44
C ILE A 232 -3.25 11.04 21.20
N SER A 233 -3.20 9.72 21.42
CA SER A 233 -3.25 8.69 20.38
C SER A 233 -4.62 8.03 20.40
N VAL A 234 -5.32 8.07 19.27
CA VAL A 234 -6.67 7.55 19.08
C VAL A 234 -6.73 6.59 17.91
N PHE A 235 -7.71 5.70 17.89
CA PHE A 235 -7.92 4.85 16.73
C PHE A 235 -8.44 5.69 15.55
N SER A 236 -7.92 5.46 14.34
CA SER A 236 -8.28 6.19 13.13
C SER A 236 -8.23 5.26 11.93
N HIS A 237 -9.09 5.52 10.93
CA HIS A 237 -9.13 4.83 9.66
C HIS A 237 -8.02 5.31 8.72
N VAL A 238 -7.77 6.63 8.71
CA VAL A 238 -6.73 7.33 7.94
C VAL A 238 -6.90 7.30 6.41
N ASP A 239 -7.86 6.54 5.88
CA ASP A 239 -8.27 6.62 4.47
C ASP A 239 -9.79 6.81 4.29
N ILE A 240 -10.43 7.60 5.16
CA ILE A 240 -11.88 7.81 5.07
C ILE A 240 -12.23 8.77 3.92
N GLY A 241 -13.09 8.31 3.02
CA GLY A 241 -13.58 9.12 1.90
C GLY A 241 -14.69 8.41 1.13
N PRO A 242 -15.29 9.06 0.11
CA PRO A 242 -16.47 8.52 -0.58
C PRO A 242 -16.25 7.16 -1.26
N HIS A 243 -15.01 6.77 -1.51
CA HIS A 243 -14.65 5.50 -2.13
C HIS A 243 -14.66 4.33 -1.12
N ASN A 244 -14.54 4.63 0.18
CA ASN A 244 -14.52 3.66 1.28
C ASN A 244 -15.79 3.71 2.14
N ILE A 245 -16.78 4.54 1.76
CA ILE A 245 -18.10 4.62 2.40
C ILE A 245 -19.10 3.95 1.48
N MET A 246 -19.78 2.92 1.97
CA MET A 246 -20.88 2.26 1.28
C MET A 246 -22.19 2.98 1.58
N PHE A 247 -23.04 3.13 0.58
CA PHE A 247 -24.24 3.95 0.62
C PHE A 247 -25.39 3.28 -0.12
N ASP A 248 -26.58 3.33 0.49
CA ASP A 248 -27.83 2.94 -0.15
C ASP A 248 -28.57 4.16 -0.70
N LYS A 249 -28.78 4.19 -2.02
CA LYS A 249 -29.44 5.30 -2.73
C LYS A 249 -30.93 5.40 -2.41
N GLU A 250 -31.57 4.32 -1.98
CA GLU A 250 -33.00 4.32 -1.66
C GLU A 250 -33.26 4.89 -0.26
N SER A 251 -32.57 4.38 0.76
CA SER A 251 -32.71 4.88 2.13
C SER A 251 -31.92 6.16 2.41
N LEU A 252 -31.00 6.53 1.53
CA LEU A 252 -30.03 7.61 1.70
C LEU A 252 -29.18 7.46 2.98
N LYS A 253 -28.78 6.23 3.29
CA LYS A 253 -27.99 5.89 4.49
C LYS A 253 -26.63 5.32 4.15
N ILE A 254 -25.66 5.64 5.02
CA ILE A 254 -24.39 4.91 5.06
C ILE A 254 -24.69 3.48 5.53
N THR A 255 -24.22 2.50 4.79
CA THR A 255 -24.41 1.07 5.09
C THR A 255 -23.17 0.41 5.65
N GLY A 256 -21.99 1.03 5.52
CA GLY A 256 -20.75 0.56 6.13
C GLY A 256 -19.50 1.25 5.62
N ILE A 257 -18.38 0.97 6.29
CA ILE A 257 -17.04 1.47 5.98
C ILE A 257 -16.14 0.29 5.63
N ILE A 258 -15.38 0.42 4.54
CA ILE A 258 -14.48 -0.61 4.01
C ILE A 258 -13.04 -0.09 3.91
N ASP A 259 -12.11 -1.00 3.57
CA ASP A 259 -10.69 -0.72 3.33
C ASP A 259 -9.89 -0.21 4.55
N TRP A 260 -9.84 -1.04 5.59
CA TRP A 260 -9.20 -0.74 6.87
C TRP A 260 -7.67 -0.98 6.87
N GLU A 261 -7.01 -1.04 5.70
CA GLU A 261 -5.58 -1.43 5.61
C GLU A 261 -4.64 -0.42 6.31
N MET A 262 -5.05 0.85 6.39
CA MET A 262 -4.29 1.91 7.05
C MET A 262 -4.71 2.16 8.51
N ALA A 263 -5.74 1.46 8.98
CA ALA A 263 -6.30 1.75 10.29
C ALA A 263 -5.35 1.37 11.43
N GLY A 264 -5.42 2.15 12.51
CA GLY A 264 -4.51 2.01 13.62
C GLY A 264 -4.58 3.19 14.57
N TRP A 265 -3.48 3.42 15.26
CA TRP A 265 -3.35 4.43 16.30
C TRP A 265 -2.58 5.62 15.76
N TYR A 266 -3.20 6.80 15.87
CA TYR A 266 -2.66 8.04 15.31
C TYR A 266 -2.96 9.22 16.23
N PRO A 267 -2.24 10.35 16.10
CA PRO A 267 -2.64 11.60 16.75
C PRO A 267 -4.08 11.99 16.44
N ASP A 268 -4.79 12.62 17.37
CA ASP A 268 -6.22 12.98 17.22
C ASP A 268 -6.55 13.84 15.97
N TYR A 269 -5.57 14.60 15.48
CA TYR A 269 -5.67 15.42 14.28
C TYR A 269 -5.47 14.67 12.96
N TRP A 270 -5.02 13.41 13.00
CA TRP A 270 -4.51 12.71 11.82
C TRP A 270 -5.61 12.37 10.81
N GLU A 271 -6.78 11.93 11.27
CA GLU A 271 -7.92 11.64 10.39
C GLU A 271 -8.37 12.91 9.64
N TYR A 272 -8.54 14.03 10.36
CA TYR A 272 -8.86 15.32 9.72
C TYR A 272 -7.78 15.73 8.71
N SER A 273 -6.49 15.53 9.06
CA SER A 273 -5.36 15.80 8.17
C SER A 273 -5.38 14.92 6.92
N SER A 274 -5.87 13.68 7.02
CA SER A 274 -6.00 12.76 5.90
C SER A 274 -7.17 13.13 5.00
N VAL A 275 -8.34 13.45 5.57
CA VAL A 275 -9.51 13.90 4.80
C VAL A 275 -9.21 15.16 4.01
N MET A 276 -8.46 16.11 4.61
CA MET A 276 -8.06 17.36 3.98
C MET A 276 -6.89 17.24 3.00
N ARG A 277 -6.35 16.03 2.78
CA ARG A 277 -5.39 15.78 1.70
C ARG A 277 -5.96 16.31 0.38
N PRO A 278 -5.17 17.01 -0.46
CA PRO A 278 -5.58 17.39 -1.81
C PRO A 278 -6.01 16.17 -2.65
N ALA A 279 -7.29 15.79 -2.56
CA ALA A 279 -7.80 14.54 -3.13
C ALA A 279 -8.66 14.77 -4.39
N ARG A 280 -9.30 13.70 -4.86
CA ARG A 280 -10.14 13.71 -6.09
C ARG A 280 -11.45 14.43 -5.83
N TRP A 281 -11.91 14.41 -4.58
CA TRP A 281 -13.25 14.83 -4.16
C TRP A 281 -13.19 16.14 -3.37
N LYS A 282 -13.02 17.26 -4.08
CA LYS A 282 -12.96 18.59 -3.45
C LYS A 282 -14.26 18.98 -2.75
N ASP A 283 -15.39 18.59 -3.33
CA ASP A 283 -16.70 18.87 -2.74
C ASP A 283 -16.91 18.09 -1.44
N TRP A 284 -16.51 16.81 -1.39
CA TRP A 284 -16.46 16.02 -0.16
C TRP A 284 -15.60 16.69 0.93
N GLN A 285 -14.37 17.10 0.59
CA GLN A 285 -13.48 17.82 1.50
C GLN A 285 -14.14 19.08 2.07
N LYS A 286 -14.78 19.89 1.22
CA LYS A 286 -15.52 21.07 1.64
C LYS A 286 -16.60 20.71 2.67
N TRP A 287 -17.41 19.70 2.41
CA TRP A 287 -18.47 19.30 3.34
C TRP A 287 -17.94 18.73 4.65
N MET A 288 -16.92 17.87 4.58
CA MET A 288 -16.23 17.36 5.77
C MET A 288 -15.61 18.48 6.62
N ASP A 289 -15.01 19.49 5.99
CA ASP A 289 -14.49 20.66 6.72
C ASP A 289 -15.60 21.51 7.33
N LEU A 290 -16.72 21.71 6.61
CA LEU A 290 -17.86 22.48 7.11
C LEU A 290 -18.55 21.80 8.30
N THR A 291 -18.57 20.47 8.36
CA THR A 291 -19.22 19.70 9.43
C THR A 291 -18.27 19.23 10.51
N ALA A 292 -16.96 19.48 10.38
CA ALA A 292 -15.96 19.04 11.36
C ALA A 292 -16.25 19.62 12.75
N PRO A 293 -16.41 18.77 13.79
CA PRO A 293 -16.68 19.24 15.15
C PRO A 293 -15.47 19.96 15.76
N LYS A 294 -14.26 19.58 15.34
CA LYS A 294 -13.00 20.22 15.70
C LYS A 294 -12.15 20.35 14.44
N LYS A 295 -11.71 21.58 14.16
CA LYS A 295 -10.77 21.86 13.07
C LYS A 295 -9.36 21.94 13.64
N TYR A 296 -8.41 21.50 12.83
CA TYR A 296 -6.99 21.56 13.17
C TYR A 296 -6.31 22.51 12.19
N ASP A 297 -5.32 23.27 12.66
CA ASP A 297 -4.50 24.08 11.76
C ASP A 297 -3.61 23.13 10.93
N LEU A 298 -3.96 22.99 9.66
CA LEU A 298 -3.26 22.15 8.69
C LEU A 298 -2.40 22.95 7.72
N SER A 299 -2.12 24.23 8.00
CA SER A 299 -1.36 25.13 7.12
C SER A 299 -0.07 24.49 6.55
N VAL A 300 0.48 23.50 7.25
CA VAL A 300 1.74 22.84 6.94
C VAL A 300 1.57 21.42 6.40
N SER A 301 0.66 20.62 6.95
CA SER A 301 0.32 19.31 6.37
C SER A 301 -0.10 19.48 4.91
N MET A 302 -0.84 20.57 4.60
CA MET A 302 -1.20 20.93 3.23
C MET A 302 0.04 21.20 2.36
N HIS A 303 1.01 21.97 2.87
CA HIS A 303 2.26 22.25 2.15
C HIS A 303 3.12 21.00 1.93
N TYR A 304 3.12 20.06 2.86
CA TYR A 304 3.74 18.75 2.67
C TYR A 304 3.10 18.01 1.49
N TYR A 305 1.78 17.91 1.46
CA TYR A 305 1.07 17.28 0.35
C TYR A 305 1.26 18.01 -0.99
N PHE A 306 1.38 19.35 -0.97
CA PHE A 306 1.69 20.14 -2.17
C PHE A 306 3.14 20.02 -2.63
N GLY A 307 4.07 19.78 -1.71
CA GLY A 307 5.49 19.67 -2.00
C GLY A 307 5.92 18.28 -2.47
N GLN A 308 5.20 17.24 -2.05
CA GLN A 308 5.41 15.88 -2.55
C GLN A 308 5.31 15.89 -4.10
N PRO A 309 6.36 15.49 -4.85
CA PRO A 309 6.16 15.20 -6.26
C PRO A 309 5.04 14.16 -6.34
N LYS A 310 3.93 14.55 -6.99
CA LYS A 310 2.67 13.80 -7.05
C LYS A 310 2.95 12.31 -7.09
N SER A 311 2.46 11.60 -6.07
CA SER A 311 2.60 10.16 -5.87
C SER A 311 2.73 9.42 -7.19
N ILE A 312 3.96 9.11 -7.53
CA ILE A 312 4.27 8.19 -8.59
C ILE A 312 3.80 6.85 -8.03
N GLY A 313 2.78 6.27 -8.65
CA GLY A 313 2.12 5.06 -8.17
C GLY A 313 3.13 3.96 -7.80
N PRO A 314 2.78 3.03 -6.91
CA PRO A 314 3.71 2.19 -6.14
C PRO A 314 4.58 1.18 -6.93
N GLN A 315 4.84 1.41 -8.22
CA GLN A 315 5.68 0.56 -9.06
C GLN A 315 6.69 1.31 -9.95
N CYS A 316 6.75 2.64 -9.91
CA CYS A 316 7.84 3.35 -10.60
C CYS A 316 9.08 3.37 -9.69
N LEU A 317 9.81 2.25 -9.67
CA LEU A 317 11.17 2.20 -9.19
C LEU A 317 12.01 3.19 -10.02
N ARG A 318 12.58 4.18 -9.31
CA ARG A 318 13.42 5.27 -9.83
C ARG A 318 12.66 6.27 -10.69
N THR A 319 12.14 7.28 -9.99
CA THR A 319 12.11 8.65 -10.51
C THR A 319 13.41 8.97 -11.24
N CYS A 320 13.32 9.12 -12.56
CA CYS A 320 14.30 9.87 -13.35
C CYS A 320 14.17 11.39 -13.07
N CYS A 321 13.78 11.77 -11.85
CA CYS A 321 13.82 13.14 -11.38
C CYS A 321 15.28 13.41 -11.05
N TYR A 322 15.96 14.08 -11.98
CA TYR A 322 17.26 14.74 -11.85
C TYR A 322 17.73 14.85 -10.39
N GLY A 323 18.37 13.77 -9.91
CA GLY A 323 18.98 13.74 -8.60
C GLY A 323 20.14 14.71 -8.65
N ILE A 324 19.95 15.89 -8.07
CA ILE A 324 21.00 16.86 -7.82
C ILE A 324 22.06 16.11 -7.01
N HIS A 325 23.14 15.70 -7.67
CA HIS A 325 24.31 15.20 -6.98
C HIS A 325 24.89 16.37 -6.19
N ASP A 326 24.87 16.24 -4.87
CA ASP A 326 25.29 17.20 -3.85
C ASP A 326 26.82 17.43 -3.84
N ARG A 327 27.44 17.55 -5.02
CA ARG A 327 28.87 17.85 -5.18
C ARG A 327 29.16 19.17 -5.88
N ASP A 328 28.17 19.86 -6.43
CA ASP A 328 28.39 21.11 -7.17
C ASP A 328 28.06 22.39 -6.39
N ILE A 329 27.81 22.34 -5.08
CA ILE A 329 27.78 23.55 -4.22
C ILE A 329 29.19 23.95 -3.74
N GLY A 330 30.23 23.49 -4.43
CA GLY A 330 31.60 23.97 -4.26
C GLY A 330 31.88 25.10 -5.25
N ARG A 331 32.07 26.33 -4.73
CA ARG A 331 32.47 27.58 -5.42
C ARG A 331 31.33 28.52 -5.80
N LEU A 332 30.58 28.99 -4.80
CA LEU A 332 30.14 30.38 -4.81
C LEU A 332 30.94 31.10 -3.73
N ALA A 333 31.80 32.01 -4.19
CA ALA A 333 32.69 32.79 -3.35
C ALA A 333 31.87 33.63 -2.35
N PRO A 334 32.33 33.77 -1.10
CA PRO A 334 31.59 34.46 -0.05
C PRO A 334 31.80 35.98 -0.19
N ASP A 335 30.94 36.63 -0.98
CA ASP A 335 30.84 38.09 -0.97
C ASP A 335 30.02 38.53 0.26
N ALA A 336 30.77 38.93 1.29
CA ALA A 336 30.50 40.03 2.21
C ALA A 336 29.02 40.30 2.59
N TYR A 337 28.55 39.62 3.65
CA TYR A 337 27.48 40.17 4.50
C TYR A 337 28.10 40.85 5.73
N PRO A 338 28.02 42.20 5.85
CA PRO A 338 28.41 42.91 7.06
C PRO A 338 27.23 42.95 8.04
N GLY A 339 27.52 42.78 9.32
CA GLY A 339 26.53 42.94 10.39
C GLY A 339 26.47 41.73 11.32
N GLN A 340 27.57 41.48 12.02
CA GLN A 340 27.57 40.60 13.19
C GLN A 340 26.83 41.30 14.33
N GLU A 341 25.58 40.92 14.56
CA GLU A 341 25.00 40.99 15.91
C GLU A 341 25.14 39.60 16.53
N GLN A 342 26.03 39.50 17.52
CA GLN A 342 26.27 38.30 18.31
C GLN A 342 24.99 37.92 19.08
N PRO A 343 24.42 36.72 18.87
CA PRO A 343 23.33 36.25 19.69
C PRO A 343 23.83 35.87 21.10
N PRO A 344 22.98 35.97 22.14
CA PRO A 344 23.42 35.96 23.52
C PRO A 344 23.92 34.59 23.96
N GLN A 345 25.03 34.61 24.72
CA GLN A 345 25.55 33.49 25.49
C GLN A 345 24.55 33.04 26.57
N ALA A 346 23.89 31.90 26.36
CA ALA A 346 23.45 30.92 27.35
C ALA A 346 22.70 29.84 26.54
N TRP A 347 22.82 28.53 26.76
CA TRP A 347 22.79 27.81 28.02
C TRP A 347 23.69 26.57 27.90
N GLY A 348 24.44 26.29 28.95
CA GLY A 348 25.21 25.05 29.08
C GLY A 348 24.28 23.84 29.14
N GLY A 349 23.99 23.26 27.98
CA GLY A 349 23.41 21.94 27.85
C GLY A 349 24.44 20.91 28.27
N SER A 350 24.21 20.32 29.43
CA SER A 350 24.90 19.16 30.00
C SER A 350 25.24 18.13 28.92
N LYS A 351 26.53 17.80 28.84
CA LYS A 351 27.06 16.68 28.08
C LYS A 351 26.24 15.43 28.42
N ILE A 352 25.37 15.00 27.51
CA ILE A 352 24.72 13.70 27.55
C ILE A 352 25.86 12.68 27.49
N ASN A 353 26.10 12.05 28.63
CA ASN A 353 27.11 11.03 28.82
C ASN A 353 26.70 9.82 27.98
N THR A 354 27.38 9.59 26.86
CA THR A 354 27.12 8.50 25.90
C THR A 354 27.50 7.11 26.42
N ALA A 355 27.62 6.93 27.75
CA ALA A 355 28.04 5.69 28.39
C ALA A 355 26.89 4.77 28.84
N THR A 356 25.63 5.06 28.51
CA THR A 356 24.49 4.15 28.78
C THR A 356 23.72 3.70 27.55
N MET A 357 24.29 3.82 26.35
CA MET A 357 23.81 3.05 25.19
C MET A 357 24.50 1.67 25.16
N SER A 358 24.25 0.87 26.20
CA SER A 358 24.35 -0.58 26.04
C SER A 358 23.25 -1.00 25.04
N PRO A 359 23.56 -1.84 24.03
CA PRO A 359 22.84 -1.82 22.77
C PRO A 359 21.42 -2.36 22.92
N ILE A 360 20.45 -1.59 22.43
CA ILE A 360 19.02 -1.95 22.23
C ILE A 360 18.89 -2.99 21.09
N LEU A 361 19.85 -3.93 20.97
CA LEU A 361 19.84 -4.96 19.93
C LEU A 361 19.09 -6.24 20.33
N ASP A 362 18.68 -6.38 21.58
CA ASP A 362 17.91 -7.56 22.03
C ASP A 362 16.39 -7.39 21.93
N PHE A 363 15.86 -6.28 21.39
CA PHE A 363 14.41 -6.06 21.29
C PHE A 363 13.78 -6.40 19.92
N VAL A 364 14.57 -6.82 18.93
CA VAL A 364 14.02 -7.34 17.65
C VAL A 364 13.82 -8.86 17.69
N GLU A 365 14.47 -9.57 18.62
CA GLU A 365 14.17 -10.99 18.85
C GLU A 365 12.97 -11.11 19.78
N THR A 366 11.85 -11.60 19.24
CA THR A 366 10.62 -11.96 19.97
C THR A 366 9.65 -10.82 20.31
N ALA A 367 9.33 -9.93 19.37
CA ALA A 367 7.91 -9.56 19.28
C ALA A 367 7.17 -10.87 18.94
N PRO A 368 6.37 -11.47 19.84
CA PRO A 368 5.69 -12.71 19.54
C PRO A 368 4.64 -12.35 18.48
N LEU A 369 5.00 -12.54 17.21
CA LEU A 369 4.05 -12.72 16.14
C LEU A 369 2.99 -13.68 16.69
N LEU A 370 1.74 -13.23 16.76
CA LEU A 370 0.55 -14.03 17.13
C LEU A 370 0.30 -14.29 18.63
N ARG A 371 0.41 -13.27 19.51
CA ARG A 371 -0.27 -13.31 20.82
C ARG A 371 -1.43 -12.31 21.00
N TYR A 372 -1.87 -11.65 19.92
CA TYR A 372 -3.25 -11.17 19.89
C TYR A 372 -4.18 -12.35 19.63
N LEU A 373 -5.27 -12.39 20.42
CA LEU A 373 -6.32 -13.42 20.53
C LEU A 373 -6.11 -14.59 21.52
N PRO A 374 -5.84 -14.36 22.83
CA PRO A 374 -6.05 -15.42 23.82
C PRO A 374 -7.53 -15.73 24.14
N ALA A 375 -8.55 -15.07 23.56
CA ALA A 375 -9.91 -15.15 24.13
C ALA A 375 -11.08 -15.52 23.19
N HIS A 376 -10.90 -15.70 21.88
CA HIS A 376 -12.04 -15.98 20.98
C HIS A 376 -12.04 -17.34 20.29
N HIS A 377 -11.14 -18.25 20.67
CA HIS A 377 -11.23 -19.65 20.23
C HIS A 377 -12.59 -20.29 20.56
N GLU A 378 -13.33 -19.80 21.56
CA GLU A 378 -14.64 -20.35 21.94
C GLU A 378 -15.84 -19.82 21.14
N LEU A 379 -15.74 -18.69 20.40
CA LEU A 379 -16.91 -18.15 19.67
C LEU A 379 -16.90 -18.44 18.16
N LEU A 380 -15.76 -18.84 17.59
CA LEU A 380 -15.67 -19.30 16.20
C LEU A 380 -15.28 -20.78 16.07
N SER A 381 -15.21 -21.53 17.17
CA SER A 381 -15.43 -22.97 17.06
C SER A 381 -16.90 -23.21 16.69
N SER A 382 -17.25 -22.90 15.44
CA SER A 382 -18.33 -23.61 14.75
C SER A 382 -18.10 -25.05 15.13
N ARG A 383 -19.04 -25.63 15.89
CA ARG A 383 -19.01 -27.05 16.26
C ARG A 383 -18.55 -27.77 15.01
N ILE A 384 -17.37 -28.39 15.05
CA ILE A 384 -16.91 -29.21 13.94
C ILE A 384 -17.97 -30.30 13.88
N SER A 385 -18.97 -30.12 13.02
CA SER A 385 -19.92 -31.16 12.72
C SER A 385 -19.08 -32.21 12.02
N THR A 386 -19.10 -33.40 12.57
CA THR A 386 -18.44 -34.54 11.97
C THR A 386 -19.50 -35.23 11.14
N MET A 387 -19.34 -35.16 9.82
CA MET A 387 -19.90 -36.16 8.92
C MET A 387 -18.89 -37.30 8.93
N ASP A 388 -19.31 -38.58 8.96
CA ASP A 388 -18.38 -39.71 9.17
C ASP A 388 -17.08 -39.60 8.35
N GLY A 389 -15.96 -39.39 9.04
CA GLY A 389 -14.62 -39.26 8.45
C GLY A 389 -14.24 -37.88 7.87
N TYR A 390 -15.11 -36.88 7.98
CA TYR A 390 -14.88 -35.50 7.52
C TYR A 390 -14.98 -34.49 8.68
N SER A 391 -14.14 -33.45 8.63
CA SER A 391 -14.33 -32.25 9.43
C SER A 391 -15.00 -31.18 8.58
N ILE A 392 -16.16 -30.65 9.01
CA ILE A 392 -16.82 -29.57 8.29
C ILE A 392 -16.21 -28.21 8.67
N LYS A 393 -15.82 -27.44 7.65
CA LYS A 393 -15.38 -26.04 7.80
C LYS A 393 -16.39 -25.10 7.17
N ARG A 394 -16.66 -23.97 7.84
CA ARG A 394 -17.58 -22.95 7.34
C ARG A 394 -16.81 -21.73 6.84
N VAL A 395 -17.19 -21.24 5.66
CA VAL A 395 -16.68 -19.98 5.09
C VAL A 395 -17.89 -19.18 4.60
N GLY A 396 -18.27 -18.16 5.37
CA GLY A 396 -19.48 -17.35 5.11
C GLY A 396 -20.76 -18.20 5.10
N LEU A 397 -21.41 -18.24 3.93
CA LEU A 397 -22.65 -18.97 3.68
C LEU A 397 -22.43 -20.40 3.15
N ARG A 398 -21.19 -20.90 3.17
CA ARG A 398 -20.82 -22.21 2.63
C ARG A 398 -20.15 -23.10 3.67
N GLU A 399 -20.33 -24.41 3.49
CA GLU A 399 -19.67 -25.45 4.27
C GLU A 399 -18.84 -26.35 3.36
N MET A 400 -17.67 -26.77 3.84
CA MET A 400 -16.75 -27.67 3.15
C MET A 400 -16.48 -28.89 4.01
N ALA A 401 -16.64 -30.08 3.44
CA ALA A 401 -16.24 -31.33 4.07
C ALA A 401 -14.76 -31.59 3.77
N MET A 402 -13.93 -31.52 4.80
CA MET A 402 -12.49 -31.75 4.69
C MET A 402 -12.15 -33.18 5.09
N LYS A 403 -11.29 -33.86 4.32
CA LYS A 403 -10.74 -35.18 4.62
C LYS A 403 -9.22 -35.10 4.59
N GLY A 404 -8.60 -35.26 5.76
CA GLY A 404 -7.14 -35.11 5.90
C GLY A 404 -6.64 -33.79 5.33
N GLY A 405 -7.22 -32.66 5.78
CA GLY A 405 -6.84 -31.30 5.38
C GLY A 405 -7.26 -30.86 3.97
N THR A 406 -7.69 -31.78 3.11
CA THR A 406 -8.15 -31.49 1.74
C THR A 406 -9.67 -31.38 1.66
N ALA A 407 -10.19 -30.37 0.97
CA ALA A 407 -11.62 -30.23 0.71
C ALA A 407 -12.08 -31.29 -0.30
N VAL A 408 -13.16 -32.01 0.01
CA VAL A 408 -13.72 -33.08 -0.83
C VAL A 408 -15.13 -32.77 -1.29
N LEU A 409 -15.94 -32.14 -0.43
CA LEU A 409 -17.30 -31.75 -0.74
C LEU A 409 -17.54 -30.30 -0.32
N THR A 410 -18.49 -29.63 -0.97
CA THR A 410 -18.96 -28.29 -0.59
C THR A 410 -20.48 -28.21 -0.69
N ARG A 411 -21.11 -27.28 0.03
CA ARG A 411 -22.53 -26.93 -0.10
C ARG A 411 -22.82 -25.51 0.37
N LYS A 412 -23.98 -24.96 0.01
CA LYS A 412 -24.50 -23.75 0.69
C LYS A 412 -25.19 -24.14 1.99
N ILE A 413 -25.15 -23.25 2.97
CA ILE A 413 -25.83 -23.44 4.25
C ILE A 413 -27.34 -23.48 4.02
N GLY A 414 -27.97 -24.54 4.52
CA GLY A 414 -29.40 -24.80 4.32
C GLY A 414 -29.69 -25.81 3.22
N GLU A 415 -28.72 -26.11 2.34
CA GLU A 415 -28.86 -27.21 1.37
C GLU A 415 -28.58 -28.56 2.04
N GLU A 416 -29.43 -29.55 1.75
CA GLU A 416 -29.25 -30.90 2.30
C GLU A 416 -28.14 -31.66 1.54
N GLU A 417 -28.07 -31.48 0.22
CA GLU A 417 -27.13 -32.19 -0.65
C GLU A 417 -25.74 -31.54 -0.66
N TRP A 418 -24.72 -32.40 -0.74
CA TRP A 418 -23.32 -32.00 -0.89
C TRP A 418 -22.89 -32.21 -2.33
N SER A 419 -22.17 -31.24 -2.91
CA SER A 419 -21.55 -31.38 -4.22
C SER A 419 -20.05 -31.70 -4.11
N PRO A 420 -19.47 -32.46 -5.06
CA PRO A 420 -18.03 -32.66 -5.12
C PRO A 420 -17.29 -31.33 -5.21
N TYR A 421 -16.32 -31.11 -4.32
CA TYR A 421 -15.42 -29.98 -4.42
C TYR A 421 -14.38 -30.28 -5.51
N THR A 422 -14.38 -29.46 -6.56
CA THR A 422 -13.38 -29.53 -7.63
C THR A 422 -12.51 -28.30 -7.51
N SER A 423 -11.29 -28.45 -6.97
CA SER A 423 -10.30 -27.38 -7.08
C SER A 423 -10.08 -27.12 -8.57
N PRO A 424 -10.19 -25.87 -9.05
CA PRO A 424 -9.79 -25.55 -10.41
C PRO A 424 -8.34 -26.05 -10.53
N GLY A 425 -8.08 -27.00 -11.42
CA GLY A 425 -6.71 -27.49 -11.63
C GLY A 425 -5.77 -26.29 -11.75
N LYS A 426 -4.53 -26.39 -11.24
CA LYS A 426 -3.54 -25.32 -11.41
C LYS A 426 -3.65 -24.88 -12.87
N ALA A 427 -4.16 -23.66 -13.10
CA ALA A 427 -4.25 -23.14 -14.45
C ALA A 427 -2.86 -23.34 -15.02
N ASP A 428 -2.79 -24.08 -16.13
CA ASP A 428 -1.54 -24.34 -16.83
C ASP A 428 -0.83 -22.98 -16.87
N SER A 429 0.37 -22.87 -16.31
CA SER A 429 1.04 -21.58 -16.05
C SER A 429 1.43 -20.84 -17.33
N GLY A 430 0.78 -21.15 -18.46
CA GLY A 430 0.60 -20.27 -19.60
C GLY A 430 -0.16 -18.99 -19.28
N THR A 431 -0.04 -18.47 -18.05
CA THR A 431 -0.31 -17.08 -17.70
C THR A 431 0.35 -16.22 -18.76
N SER A 432 -0.44 -15.70 -19.68
CA SER A 432 0.09 -14.83 -20.69
C SER A 432 0.16 -13.42 -20.14
N PHE A 433 1.36 -12.90 -20.07
CA PHE A 433 1.61 -11.52 -19.72
C PHE A 433 1.58 -10.68 -21.01
N TYR A 434 1.47 -9.36 -20.88
CA TYR A 434 1.72 -8.41 -21.93
C TYR A 434 2.85 -7.48 -21.51
N LEU A 435 3.65 -7.06 -22.47
CA LEU A 435 4.58 -5.95 -22.33
C LEU A 435 3.89 -4.67 -22.82
N GLY A 436 3.84 -3.64 -22.00
CA GLY A 436 3.31 -2.33 -22.35
C GLY A 436 4.33 -1.21 -22.15
N VAL A 437 4.31 -0.20 -23.02
CA VAL A 437 4.97 1.08 -22.78
C VAL A 437 3.94 2.05 -22.23
N VAL A 438 4.12 2.47 -20.99
CA VAL A 438 3.21 3.40 -20.28
C VAL A 438 3.74 4.81 -20.42
N ARG A 439 2.88 5.74 -20.82
CA ARG A 439 3.20 7.16 -20.90
C ARG A 439 2.45 7.92 -19.81
N GLN A 440 3.19 8.74 -19.07
CA GLN A 440 2.66 9.49 -17.94
C GLN A 440 2.88 10.99 -18.09
N GLU A 441 1.85 11.78 -17.75
CA GLU A 441 1.92 13.24 -17.68
C GLU A 441 2.82 13.69 -16.53
N GLN A 442 3.70 14.66 -16.79
CA GLN A 442 4.57 15.25 -15.77
C GLN A 442 4.16 16.70 -15.45
N PRO A 443 4.23 17.14 -14.17
CA PRO A 443 3.79 18.48 -13.75
C PRO A 443 4.50 19.64 -14.45
N ASP A 444 5.79 19.50 -14.74
CA ASP A 444 6.66 20.58 -15.26
C ASP A 444 7.01 20.39 -16.76
N ALA A 445 6.13 19.67 -17.47
CA ALA A 445 6.26 19.03 -18.79
C ALA A 445 7.43 19.46 -19.70
N GLN A 446 8.52 18.68 -19.64
CA GLN A 446 9.50 18.50 -20.72
C GLN A 446 9.24 17.16 -21.46
N GLY A 447 7.97 16.90 -21.80
CA GLY A 447 7.51 15.63 -22.40
C GLY A 447 6.99 14.61 -21.36
N HIS A 448 6.49 13.48 -21.85
CA HIS A 448 5.89 12.43 -21.01
C HIS A 448 6.96 11.51 -20.43
N HIS A 449 6.71 11.01 -19.21
CA HIS A 449 7.54 9.97 -18.63
C HIS A 449 7.15 8.61 -19.21
N TRP A 450 8.13 7.82 -19.62
CA TRP A 450 7.92 6.50 -20.20
C TRP A 450 8.45 5.41 -19.26
N SER A 451 7.70 4.32 -19.14
CA SER A 451 8.13 3.11 -18.43
C SER A 451 7.69 1.84 -19.16
N LEU A 452 8.43 0.75 -18.94
CA LEU A 452 8.04 -0.59 -19.40
C LEU A 452 7.23 -1.28 -18.30
N PHE A 453 6.18 -1.96 -18.72
CA PHE A 453 5.20 -2.56 -17.83
C PHE A 453 4.92 -4.00 -18.26
N VAL A 454 5.08 -4.96 -17.34
CA VAL A 454 4.73 -6.37 -17.57
C VAL A 454 3.56 -6.70 -16.68
N ALA A 455 2.45 -7.16 -17.27
CA ALA A 455 1.27 -7.54 -16.50
C ALA A 455 0.46 -8.66 -17.15
N GLU A 456 -0.38 -9.31 -16.38
CA GLU A 456 -1.32 -10.34 -16.85
C GLU A 456 -2.44 -9.69 -17.70
N GLU A 457 -3.02 -10.43 -18.66
CA GLU A 457 -4.01 -9.92 -19.63
C GLU A 457 -5.15 -9.07 -19.01
N ASP A 458 -5.57 -9.36 -17.78
CA ASP A 458 -6.67 -8.67 -17.08
C ASP A 458 -6.24 -7.43 -16.24
N PHE A 459 -5.03 -6.89 -16.45
CA PHE A 459 -4.53 -5.78 -15.63
C PHE A 459 -4.97 -4.39 -16.12
N ASN A 460 -5.70 -3.65 -15.28
CA ASN A 460 -6.15 -2.28 -15.53
C ASN A 460 -5.20 -1.22 -14.93
N ILE A 461 -4.31 -0.66 -15.76
CA ILE A 461 -3.39 0.43 -15.36
C ILE A 461 -4.03 1.83 -15.36
N LEU A 462 -5.29 1.95 -15.80
CA LEU A 462 -5.93 3.24 -16.15
C LEU A 462 -6.32 4.09 -14.92
N SER A 463 -6.09 3.61 -13.69
CA SER A 463 -6.55 4.30 -12.48
C SER A 463 -5.65 5.47 -12.03
N SER A 464 -4.42 5.58 -12.53
CA SER A 464 -3.49 6.66 -12.15
C SER A 464 -3.87 8.00 -12.80
N ARG A 465 -3.85 9.09 -12.04
CA ARG A 465 -4.09 10.44 -12.59
C ARG A 465 -3.00 10.94 -13.52
N THR A 466 -1.80 10.37 -13.42
CA THR A 466 -0.70 10.70 -14.33
C THR A 466 -0.70 9.80 -15.54
N PHE A 467 -1.52 8.75 -15.58
CA PHE A 467 -1.61 7.87 -16.74
C PHE A 467 -2.20 8.61 -17.93
N ARG A 468 -1.47 8.65 -19.04
CA ARG A 468 -1.97 9.17 -20.31
C ARG A 468 -2.50 8.03 -21.18
N ASP A 469 -1.60 7.13 -21.58
CA ASP A 469 -1.90 5.98 -22.42
C ASP A 469 -0.90 4.84 -22.19
N ILE A 470 -1.25 3.64 -22.67
CA ILE A 470 -0.38 2.45 -22.70
C ILE A 470 -0.40 1.86 -24.10
N HIS A 471 0.77 1.50 -24.61
CA HIS A 471 0.92 0.77 -25.85
C HIS A 471 1.34 -0.66 -25.53
N GLN A 472 0.44 -1.64 -25.73
CA GLN A 472 0.79 -3.06 -25.58
C GLN A 472 1.63 -3.52 -26.77
N ILE A 473 2.90 -3.83 -26.52
CA ILE A 473 3.89 -4.09 -27.58
C ILE A 473 4.24 -5.56 -27.80
N ALA A 474 3.95 -6.43 -26.83
CA ALA A 474 4.16 -7.88 -26.96
C ALA A 474 3.27 -8.69 -26.01
N LYS A 475 2.98 -9.94 -26.39
CA LYS A 475 2.45 -10.97 -25.51
C LYS A 475 3.63 -11.83 -25.03
N LEU A 476 3.70 -12.08 -23.73
CA LEU A 476 4.82 -12.69 -23.04
C LEU A 476 4.38 -13.96 -22.30
N ASN A 477 5.28 -14.94 -22.21
CA ASN A 477 5.26 -16.03 -21.24
C ASN A 477 6.33 -15.80 -20.16
N GLU A 478 6.39 -16.67 -19.14
CA GLU A 478 7.36 -16.56 -18.03
C GLU A 478 8.83 -16.41 -18.50
N GLN A 479 9.25 -17.15 -19.53
CA GLN A 479 10.62 -17.06 -20.06
C GLN A 479 10.89 -15.69 -20.69
N THR A 480 9.97 -15.19 -21.49
CA THR A 480 10.10 -13.86 -22.11
C THR A 480 9.99 -12.73 -21.08
N VAL A 481 9.24 -12.90 -19.99
CA VAL A 481 9.25 -11.95 -18.85
C VAL A 481 10.66 -11.82 -18.28
N GLN A 482 11.37 -12.94 -18.07
CA GLN A 482 12.76 -12.94 -17.61
C GLN A 482 13.72 -12.26 -18.60
N ARG A 483 13.42 -12.28 -19.91
CA ARG A 483 14.21 -11.55 -20.91
C ARG A 483 13.96 -10.05 -20.87
N VAL A 484 12.72 -9.61 -20.68
CA VAL A 484 12.38 -8.19 -20.46
C VAL A 484 13.10 -7.66 -19.21
N GLU A 485 13.02 -8.44 -18.14
CA GLU A 485 13.72 -8.24 -16.87
C GLU A 485 15.21 -8.02 -17.06
N TYR A 486 15.85 -8.94 -17.78
CA TYR A 486 17.26 -8.88 -18.10
C TYR A 486 17.63 -7.60 -18.86
N TRP A 487 16.93 -7.25 -19.95
CA TRP A 487 17.31 -6.08 -20.76
C TRP A 487 17.02 -4.74 -20.09
N ALA A 488 15.92 -4.61 -19.35
CA ALA A 488 15.64 -3.42 -18.55
C ALA A 488 16.73 -3.20 -17.48
N THR A 489 17.33 -4.28 -16.98
CA THR A 489 18.42 -4.28 -16.00
C THR A 489 19.77 -3.93 -16.65
N GLN A 490 20.05 -4.46 -17.84
CA GLN A 490 21.33 -4.30 -18.52
C GLN A 490 21.47 -2.95 -19.25
N GLU A 491 20.38 -2.40 -19.79
CA GLU A 491 20.43 -1.10 -20.46
C GLU A 491 20.64 0.02 -19.43
N PRO A 492 21.76 0.77 -19.50
CA PRO A 492 22.08 1.76 -18.48
C PRO A 492 21.04 2.87 -18.50
N PRO A 493 20.57 3.33 -17.32
CA PRO A 493 19.62 4.43 -17.25
C PRO A 493 20.24 5.72 -17.82
N PRO A 494 19.44 6.65 -18.35
CA PRO A 494 19.93 7.94 -18.82
C PRO A 494 20.69 8.68 -17.72
N ARG A 495 21.84 9.28 -18.06
CA ARG A 495 22.68 10.04 -17.11
C ARG A 495 23.26 11.27 -17.80
N ALA A 496 23.36 12.36 -17.04
CA ALA A 496 24.06 13.57 -17.44
C ALA A 496 24.67 14.24 -16.19
N PRO A 497 25.83 14.92 -16.31
CA PRO A 497 26.43 15.63 -15.17
C PRO A 497 25.56 16.78 -14.67
N THR A 498 24.88 17.49 -15.59
CA THR A 498 23.97 18.60 -15.28
C THR A 498 22.74 18.55 -16.17
N GLN A 499 21.65 19.23 -15.78
CA GLN A 499 20.41 19.27 -16.55
C GLN A 499 20.60 19.87 -17.96
N ALA A 500 21.51 20.83 -18.11
CA ALA A 500 21.84 21.44 -19.40
C ALA A 500 22.59 20.50 -20.37
N GLN A 501 23.16 19.40 -19.86
CA GLN A 501 23.95 18.44 -20.63
C GLN A 501 23.17 17.15 -20.94
N VAL A 502 21.88 17.10 -20.59
CA VAL A 502 21.03 15.94 -20.83
C VAL A 502 20.91 15.70 -22.34
N ARG A 503 21.34 14.52 -22.78
CA ARG A 503 21.21 14.08 -24.19
C ARG A 503 20.28 12.87 -24.35
N GLU A 504 19.89 12.26 -23.23
CA GLU A 504 19.03 11.08 -23.20
C GLU A 504 17.98 11.23 -22.12
N THR A 505 16.82 10.63 -22.35
CA THR A 505 15.70 10.60 -21.41
C THR A 505 15.15 9.18 -21.25
N CYS A 506 14.19 8.99 -20.35
CA CYS A 506 13.48 7.72 -20.19
C CYS A 506 12.91 7.19 -21.52
N GLN A 507 12.48 8.07 -22.43
CA GLN A 507 11.95 7.68 -23.74
C GLN A 507 13.02 6.98 -24.59
N SER A 508 14.24 7.54 -24.66
CA SER A 508 15.35 6.90 -25.38
C SER A 508 15.81 5.59 -24.74
N TRP A 509 15.78 5.49 -23.40
CA TRP A 509 16.10 4.24 -22.71
C TRP A 509 15.06 3.15 -23.03
N THR A 510 13.77 3.48 -22.99
CA THR A 510 12.71 2.54 -23.36
C THR A 510 12.90 2.02 -24.78
N ILE A 511 13.24 2.90 -25.74
CA ILE A 511 13.52 2.50 -27.12
C ILE A 511 14.75 1.58 -27.21
N ARG A 512 15.82 1.82 -26.42
CA ARG A 512 16.97 0.89 -26.38
C ARG A 512 16.57 -0.50 -25.89
N VAL A 513 15.81 -0.58 -24.80
CA VAL A 513 15.34 -1.87 -24.28
C VAL A 513 14.45 -2.56 -25.31
N VAL A 514 13.53 -1.83 -25.95
CA VAL A 514 12.66 -2.38 -27.01
C VAL A 514 13.47 -2.88 -28.20
N ARG A 515 14.52 -2.17 -28.64
CA ARG A 515 15.44 -2.65 -29.68
C ARG A 515 16.11 -3.97 -29.32
N ARG A 516 16.49 -4.17 -28.05
CA ARG A 516 17.03 -5.46 -27.58
C ARG A 516 16.00 -6.58 -27.65
N LEU A 517 14.75 -6.27 -27.32
CA LEU A 517 13.65 -7.24 -27.37
C LEU A 517 13.20 -7.56 -28.80
N ILE A 518 13.29 -6.59 -29.73
CA ILE A 518 13.09 -6.83 -31.17
C ILE A 518 14.17 -7.77 -31.71
N ALA A 519 15.44 -7.56 -31.31
CA ALA A 519 16.54 -8.43 -31.72
C ALA A 519 16.42 -9.88 -31.20
N GLU A 520 15.60 -10.11 -30.17
CA GLU A 520 15.26 -11.44 -29.64
C GLU A 520 13.91 -11.95 -30.11
N GLU A 521 13.28 -11.26 -31.07
CA GLU A 521 11.97 -11.62 -31.63
C GLU A 521 10.83 -11.67 -30.60
N ILE A 522 11.01 -11.00 -29.45
CA ILE A 522 9.99 -10.87 -28.39
C ILE A 522 9.00 -9.76 -28.73
N VAL A 523 9.47 -8.67 -29.37
CA VAL A 523 8.66 -7.53 -29.80
C VAL A 523 8.70 -7.39 -31.32
N GLU A 524 7.56 -7.10 -31.96
CA GLU A 524 7.50 -6.90 -33.40
C GLU A 524 8.31 -5.66 -33.85
N PRO A 525 9.08 -5.72 -34.96
CA PRO A 525 9.91 -4.61 -35.43
C PRO A 525 9.18 -3.28 -35.67
N LYS A 526 7.88 -3.31 -35.96
CA LYS A 526 7.06 -2.09 -36.18
C LYS A 526 7.09 -1.12 -34.99
N TRP A 527 7.23 -1.66 -33.77
CA TRP A 527 7.19 -0.87 -32.54
C TRP A 527 8.36 0.09 -32.41
N GLU A 528 9.49 -0.17 -33.06
CA GLU A 528 10.60 0.78 -33.09
C GLU A 528 10.15 2.12 -33.69
N GLN A 529 9.55 2.09 -34.89
CA GLN A 529 9.10 3.31 -35.55
C GLN A 529 7.88 3.94 -34.84
N GLU A 530 6.95 3.13 -34.36
CA GLU A 530 5.76 3.64 -33.65
C GLU A 530 6.14 4.38 -32.36
N LEU A 531 7.05 3.82 -31.56
CA LEU A 531 7.56 4.49 -30.36
C LEU A 531 8.41 5.72 -30.74
N GLU A 532 9.24 5.64 -31.78
CA GLU A 532 9.99 6.82 -32.23
C GLU A 532 9.10 8.00 -32.64
N ASN A 533 7.89 7.73 -33.16
CA ASN A 533 6.92 8.76 -33.53
C ASN A 533 6.19 9.36 -32.31
N LEU A 534 6.19 8.68 -31.16
CA LEU A 534 5.57 9.14 -29.92
C LEU A 534 6.50 9.98 -29.04
N ILE A 535 7.79 10.08 -29.41
CA ILE A 535 8.77 10.89 -28.68
C ILE A 535 8.30 12.34 -28.62
N ASP A 536 8.16 12.85 -27.41
CA ASP A 536 7.73 14.23 -27.14
C ASP A 536 8.64 14.95 -26.14
N SER A 537 9.77 14.33 -25.78
CA SER A 537 10.82 14.98 -25.01
C SER A 537 11.45 16.13 -25.81
N PRO A 538 11.42 17.38 -25.33
CA PRO A 538 12.07 18.51 -26.00
C PRO A 538 13.58 18.30 -26.20
N VAL A 539 14.24 17.58 -25.28
CA VAL A 539 15.65 17.21 -25.42
C VAL A 539 15.87 16.36 -26.67
N LEU A 540 15.07 15.30 -26.84
CA LEU A 540 15.21 14.39 -27.98
C LEU A 540 14.74 15.03 -29.29
N LEU A 541 13.68 15.84 -29.24
CA LEU A 541 13.19 16.59 -30.39
C LEU A 541 14.22 17.64 -30.86
N GLY A 542 14.87 18.33 -29.92
CA GLY A 542 15.95 19.28 -30.23
C GLY A 542 17.16 18.60 -30.87
N LEU A 543 17.51 17.39 -30.42
CA LEU A 543 18.58 16.59 -31.02
C LEU A 543 18.24 16.04 -32.42
N ARG A 544 16.96 15.83 -32.75
CA ARG A 544 16.51 15.42 -34.10
C ARG A 544 16.41 16.57 -35.09
N GLY A 545 16.29 17.81 -34.60
CA GLY A 545 16.21 19.03 -35.41
C GLY A 545 17.57 19.63 -35.83
N HIS A 546 18.67 18.97 -35.46
CA HIS A 546 20.04 19.28 -35.87
C HIS A 546 20.60 18.13 -36.70
#